data_AF-A0A7S3WRP4-F1
#
_entry.id   AF-A0A7S3WRP4-F1
#
_cell.length_a   1.000
_cell.length_b   1.000
_cell.length_c   1.000
_cell.angle_alpha   90.00
_cell.angle_beta   90.00
_cell.angle_gamma   90.00
#
_symmetry.space_group_name_H-M   'P 1'
#
loop_
_entity.id
_entity.type
_entity.pdbx_description
1 polymer ?
#
loop_
_entity_poly.entity_id
_entity_poly.type
_entity_poly.pdbx_seq_one_letter_code
_entity_poly.pdbx_strand_id
1 'polypeptide(L)'
;QAAGRYSWLLHIPGIASLVGPLDHHTMGTEATFGLCGKDFVILAADCQAAFSIIRMKDDADKIWQVENMLFAASGPPADTANFVEFIEKNIKLHTLRTGLHLSTKAAANYTRNELATALR
;
A
#
# COMPACT_ATOMS: atom_id res chain seq x y z
N GLN A 1 46.25 17.52 -9.82
CA GLN A 1 46.82 16.98 -8.58
C GLN A 1 45.73 16.99 -7.51
N ALA A 2 45.41 15.78 -6.99
CA ALA A 2 44.73 15.43 -5.72
C ALA A 2 43.35 16.07 -5.42
N ALA A 3 42.20 15.37 -5.51
CA ALA A 3 41.71 14.22 -4.74
C ALA A 3 41.29 14.57 -3.29
N GLY A 4 40.00 14.40 -2.96
CA GLY A 4 39.49 14.54 -1.60
C GLY A 4 37.97 14.37 -1.47
N ARG A 5 37.45 13.18 -1.82
CA ARG A 5 36.07 12.75 -1.53
C ARG A 5 35.98 12.47 -0.02
N TYR A 6 35.20 13.25 0.74
CA TYR A 6 34.99 12.96 2.16
C TYR A 6 33.85 11.95 2.32
N SER A 7 34.29 10.70 2.44
CA SER A 7 33.56 9.54 2.92
C SER A 7 33.44 9.64 4.45
N TRP A 8 32.21 9.57 4.98
CA TRP A 8 31.98 9.26 6.40
C TRP A 8 31.54 7.81 6.49
N LEU A 9 32.51 6.92 6.66
CA LEU A 9 32.33 5.53 7.04
C LEU A 9 32.05 5.46 8.55
N LEU A 10 30.79 5.27 8.95
CA LEU A 10 30.49 4.58 10.20
C LEU A 10 30.44 3.07 9.88
N HIS A 11 31.50 2.39 10.30
CA HIS A 11 31.68 0.95 10.17
C HIS A 11 30.85 0.23 11.24
N ILE A 12 29.68 -0.28 10.85
CA ILE A 12 29.04 -1.42 11.53
C ILE A 12 29.06 -2.59 10.54
N PRO A 13 29.77 -3.69 10.82
CA PRO A 13 29.81 -4.83 9.92
C PRO A 13 28.50 -5.62 10.02
N GLY A 14 27.81 -5.84 8.89
CA GLY A 14 26.89 -6.99 8.77
C GLY A 14 25.62 -6.86 7.93
N ILE A 15 25.12 -5.67 7.58
CA ILE A 15 23.89 -5.56 6.76
C ILE A 15 24.08 -4.47 5.71
N ALA A 16 24.37 -4.88 4.48
CA ALA A 16 24.33 -4.00 3.32
C ALA A 16 22.88 -3.96 2.82
N SER A 17 22.06 -3.01 3.30
CA SER A 17 20.87 -2.62 2.54
C SER A 17 21.30 -1.56 1.53
N LEU A 18 21.14 -1.89 0.24
CA LEU A 18 21.27 -0.95 -0.85
C LEU A 18 20.09 0.04 -0.77
N VAL A 19 20.29 1.18 -0.11
CA VAL A 19 19.37 2.31 -0.23
C VAL A 19 19.69 3.02 -1.54
N GLY A 20 18.85 2.78 -2.54
CA GLY A 20 18.84 3.52 -3.81
C GLY A 20 18.46 5.00 -3.61
N PRO A 21 18.58 5.83 -4.65
CA PRO A 21 18.31 7.26 -4.58
C PRO A 21 16.86 7.53 -4.13
N LEU A 22 16.71 8.52 -3.25
CA LEU A 22 15.43 8.94 -2.70
C LEU A 22 14.65 9.72 -3.77
N ASP A 23 13.68 9.05 -4.40
CA ASP A 23 12.72 9.69 -5.28
C ASP A 23 11.82 10.64 -4.47
N HIS A 24 11.77 11.89 -4.90
CA HIS A 24 11.39 13.05 -4.09
C HIS A 24 9.89 13.33 -4.04
N HIS A 25 9.02 12.31 -4.15
CA HIS A 25 7.57 12.49 -4.16
C HIS A 25 6.76 11.65 -3.16
N THR A 26 7.38 10.81 -2.33
CA THR A 26 6.68 10.19 -1.19
C THR A 26 7.68 9.91 -0.07
N MET A 27 7.76 10.80 0.92
CA MET A 27 8.61 10.56 2.10
C MET A 27 7.86 10.80 3.41
N GLY A 28 6.78 10.05 3.58
CA GLY A 28 6.41 9.49 4.87
C GLY A 28 6.55 7.97 4.76
N THR A 29 7.20 7.32 5.72
CA THR A 29 7.26 5.85 5.76
C THR A 29 5.85 5.32 6.02
N GLU A 30 5.16 4.86 4.99
CA GLU A 30 3.90 4.14 5.13
C GLU A 30 4.19 2.66 5.37
N ALA A 31 3.44 2.02 6.27
CA ALA A 31 3.64 0.62 6.61
C ALA A 31 2.29 -0.08 6.69
N THR A 32 2.05 -0.98 5.74
CA THR A 32 0.90 -1.88 5.75
C THR A 32 1.38 -3.32 5.66
N PHE A 33 0.83 -4.20 6.49
CA PHE A 33 1.17 -5.61 6.48
C PHE A 33 -0.02 -6.46 6.94
N GLY A 34 -0.02 -7.73 6.52
CA GLY A 34 -1.04 -8.69 6.87
C GLY A 34 -0.44 -9.98 7.39
N LEU A 35 -1.10 -10.59 8.37
CA LEU A 35 -0.77 -11.90 8.91
C LEU A 35 -1.93 -12.86 8.64
N CYS A 36 -1.64 -13.98 7.99
CA CYS A 36 -2.58 -15.05 7.72
C CYS A 36 -2.41 -16.16 8.76
N GLY A 37 -3.42 -16.37 9.59
CA GLY A 37 -3.55 -17.51 10.48
C GLY A 37 -4.32 -18.66 9.81
N LYS A 38 -4.57 -19.74 10.56
CA LYS A 38 -5.31 -20.91 10.06
C LYS A 38 -6.76 -20.58 9.71
N ASP A 39 -7.43 -19.82 10.58
CA ASP A 39 -8.86 -19.50 10.50
C ASP A 39 -9.15 -17.99 10.51
N PHE A 40 -8.11 -17.16 10.52
CA PHE A 40 -8.23 -15.70 10.63
C PHE A 40 -7.15 -14.98 9.82
N VAL A 41 -7.41 -13.72 9.49
CA VAL A 41 -6.45 -12.80 8.88
C VAL A 41 -6.47 -11.50 9.66
N ILE A 42 -5.29 -10.95 9.92
CA ILE A 42 -5.11 -9.62 10.53
C ILE A 42 -4.48 -8.72 9.47
N LEU A 43 -5.01 -7.52 9.32
CA LEU A 43 -4.38 -6.43 8.57
C LEU A 43 -4.06 -5.30 9.53
N ALA A 44 -2.83 -4.80 9.42
CA ALA A 44 -2.37 -3.64 10.16
C ALA A 44 -1.85 -2.61 9.16
N ALA A 45 -2.23 -1.35 9.39
CA ALA A 45 -1.76 -0.20 8.65
C ALA A 45 -1.35 0.89 9.63
N ASP A 46 -0.34 1.67 9.27
CA ASP A 46 0.01 2.87 10.00
C ASP A 46 -1.08 3.94 9.86
N CYS A 47 -1.28 4.75 10.90
CA CYS A 47 -2.29 5.81 10.87
C CYS A 47 -1.76 7.14 10.31
N GLN A 48 -0.55 7.16 9.78
CA GLN A 48 0.17 8.38 9.46
C GLN A 48 -0.09 8.78 8.01
N ALA A 49 -0.66 9.97 7.80
CA ALA A 49 -0.69 10.62 6.51
C ALA A 49 0.38 11.72 6.49
N ALA A 50 1.42 11.54 5.69
CA ALA A 50 2.52 12.49 5.55
C ALA A 50 2.79 12.80 4.09
N PHE A 51 3.16 14.06 3.83
CA PHE A 51 3.53 14.55 2.52
C PHE A 51 4.87 15.26 2.64
N SER A 52 5.92 14.67 2.07
CA SER A 52 7.30 15.08 2.33
C SER A 52 7.56 15.10 3.85
N ILE A 53 8.26 16.11 4.37
CA ILE A 53 8.58 16.24 5.80
C ILE A 53 7.38 16.63 6.69
N ILE A 54 6.22 16.92 6.10
CA ILE A 54 5.04 17.40 6.83
C ILE A 54 4.09 16.24 7.10
N ARG A 55 3.78 16.02 8.38
CA ARG A 55 2.70 15.13 8.81
C ARG A 55 1.38 15.88 8.72
N MET A 56 0.48 15.39 7.85
CA MET A 56 -0.84 15.98 7.63
C MET A 56 -1.86 15.50 8.67
N LYS A 57 -1.84 14.20 8.99
CA LYS A 57 -2.79 13.58 9.92
C LYS A 57 -2.14 12.39 10.63
N ASP A 58 -2.49 12.20 11.90
CA ASP A 58 -2.06 11.08 12.74
C ASP A 58 -3.08 9.92 12.82
N ASP A 59 -4.32 10.17 12.38
CA ASP A 59 -5.46 9.24 12.46
C ASP A 59 -6.04 8.92 11.07
N ALA A 60 -5.17 8.62 10.10
CA ALA A 60 -5.59 8.17 8.78
C ALA A 60 -5.96 6.69 8.82
N ASP A 61 -7.16 6.35 8.35
CA ASP A 61 -7.53 4.96 8.13
C ASP A 61 -7.15 4.55 6.70
N LYS A 62 -6.35 3.50 6.58
CA LYS A 62 -5.84 2.95 5.32
C LYS A 62 -6.38 1.54 5.05
N ILE A 63 -7.39 1.11 5.81
CA ILE A 63 -8.05 -0.19 5.67
C ILE A 63 -9.50 0.05 5.26
N TRP A 64 -9.91 -0.54 4.14
CA TRP A 64 -11.27 -0.49 3.64
C TRP A 64 -11.94 -1.84 3.79
N GLN A 65 -13.16 -1.84 4.34
CA GLN A 65 -14.00 -3.03 4.39
C GLN A 65 -14.82 -3.15 3.10
N VAL A 66 -14.63 -4.25 2.37
CA VAL A 66 -15.32 -4.56 1.12
C VAL A 66 -16.08 -5.86 1.29
N GLU A 67 -17.38 -5.76 1.59
CA GLU A 67 -18.24 -6.90 1.93
C GLU A 67 -17.62 -7.77 3.05
N ASN A 68 -17.20 -8.99 2.70
CA ASN A 68 -16.62 -9.97 3.63
C ASN A 68 -15.08 -9.97 3.60
N MET A 69 -14.47 -8.90 3.07
CA MET A 69 -13.03 -8.80 2.82
C MET A 69 -12.51 -7.45 3.31
N LEU A 70 -11.20 -7.37 3.48
CA LEU A 70 -10.50 -6.15 3.88
C LEU A 70 -9.42 -5.84 2.85
N PHE A 71 -9.32 -4.56 2.47
CA PHE A 71 -8.32 -4.04 1.56
C PHE A 71 -7.44 -3.05 2.31
N ALA A 72 -6.13 -3.19 2.19
CA ALA A 72 -5.17 -2.19 2.63
C ALA A 72 -4.41 -1.69 1.40
N ALA A 73 -4.34 -0.38 1.23
CA ALA A 73 -3.64 0.26 0.11
C ALA A 73 -2.72 1.36 0.65
N SER A 74 -1.61 1.58 -0.04
CA SER A 74 -0.61 2.59 0.27
C SER A 74 -0.17 3.26 -1.04
N GLY A 75 0.20 4.54 -0.95
CA GLY A 75 0.46 5.39 -2.10
C GLY A 75 -0.17 6.78 -1.92
N PRO A 76 -0.16 7.61 -2.99
CA PRO A 76 -0.79 8.93 -2.96
C PRO A 76 -2.27 8.81 -2.53
N PRO A 77 -2.73 9.55 -1.50
CA PRO A 77 -4.05 9.36 -0.91
C PRO A 77 -5.22 9.45 -1.91
N ALA A 78 -5.09 10.34 -2.91
CA ALA A 78 -6.10 10.51 -3.95
C ALA A 78 -6.20 9.27 -4.85
N ASP A 79 -5.06 8.71 -5.25
CA ASP A 79 -5.02 7.54 -6.15
C ASP A 79 -5.52 6.29 -5.43
N THR A 80 -5.09 6.09 -4.18
CA THR A 80 -5.52 4.94 -3.38
C THR A 80 -7.02 4.98 -3.08
N ALA A 81 -7.56 6.14 -2.71
CA ALA A 81 -8.98 6.27 -2.41
C ALA A 81 -9.84 6.02 -3.65
N ASN A 82 -9.50 6.65 -4.78
CA ASN A 82 -10.22 6.48 -6.04
C ASN A 82 -10.18 5.03 -6.53
N PHE A 83 -9.01 4.38 -6.47
CA PHE A 83 -8.85 3.01 -6.94
C PHE A 83 -9.60 2.01 -6.05
N VAL A 84 -9.46 2.13 -4.72
CA VAL A 84 -10.15 1.21 -3.79
C VAL A 84 -11.66 1.38 -3.88
N GLU A 85 -12.17 2.61 -4.00
CA GLU A 85 -13.59 2.86 -4.19
C GLU A 85 -14.11 2.26 -5.51
N PHE A 86 -13.37 2.43 -6.60
CA PHE A 86 -13.71 1.83 -7.89
C PHE A 86 -13.83 0.30 -7.77
N ILE A 87 -12.86 -0.36 -7.14
CA ILE A 87 -12.88 -1.81 -6.92
C ILE A 87 -14.07 -2.22 -6.04
N GLU A 88 -14.31 -1.52 -4.94
CA GLU A 88 -15.43 -1.79 -4.02
C GLU A 88 -16.78 -1.73 -4.77
N LYS A 89 -17.01 -0.65 -5.55
CA LYS A 89 -18.28 -0.49 -6.28
C LYS A 89 -18.47 -1.59 -7.33
N ASN A 90 -17.41 -1.99 -8.04
CA ASN A 90 -17.51 -3.05 -9.04
C ASN A 90 -17.76 -4.43 -8.42
N ILE A 91 -17.10 -4.75 -7.30
CA ILE A 91 -17.37 -5.98 -6.54
C ILE A 91 -18.83 -6.01 -6.07
N LYS A 92 -19.30 -4.90 -5.48
CA LYS A 92 -20.68 -4.79 -5.00
C LYS A 92 -21.69 -4.90 -6.14
N LEU A 93 -21.42 -4.27 -7.27
CA LEU A 93 -22.25 -4.39 -8.47
C LEU A 93 -22.29 -5.82 -9.00
N HIS A 94 -21.16 -6.54 -9.00
CA HIS A 94 -21.11 -7.94 -9.38
C HIS A 94 -22.00 -8.80 -8.46
N THR A 95 -21.93 -8.59 -7.15
CA THR A 95 -22.80 -9.26 -6.17
C THR A 95 -24.27 -8.99 -6.44
N LEU A 96 -24.65 -7.73 -6.74
CA LEU A 96 -26.04 -7.37 -7.06
C LEU A 96 -26.55 -7.98 -8.37
N ARG A 97 -25.67 -8.14 -9.38
CA ARG A 97 -26.05 -8.70 -10.68
C ARG A 97 -26.19 -10.21 -10.68
N THR A 98 -25.28 -10.90 -10.00
CA THR A 98 -25.22 -12.37 -10.00
C THR A 98 -25.91 -12.98 -8.79
N GLY A 99 -26.09 -12.20 -7.71
CA GLY A 99 -26.59 -12.68 -6.42
C GLY A 99 -25.56 -13.49 -5.61
N LEU A 100 -24.31 -13.56 -6.07
CA LEU A 100 -23.23 -14.35 -5.46
C LEU A 100 -22.08 -13.45 -5.01
N HIS A 101 -21.63 -13.65 -3.77
CA HIS A 101 -20.44 -12.99 -3.24
C HIS A 101 -19.16 -13.51 -3.87
N LEU A 102 -18.25 -12.60 -4.20
CA LEU A 102 -16.94 -12.95 -4.72
C LEU A 102 -16.05 -13.54 -3.62
N SER A 103 -15.28 -14.58 -3.99
CA SER A 103 -14.22 -15.07 -3.11
C SER A 103 -13.05 -14.09 -3.05
N THR A 104 -12.31 -14.08 -1.94
CA THR A 104 -11.09 -13.27 -1.77
C THR A 104 -10.08 -13.47 -2.88
N LYS A 105 -9.92 -14.70 -3.37
CA LYS A 105 -9.03 -15.01 -4.51
C LYS A 105 -9.52 -14.37 -5.81
N ALA A 106 -10.82 -14.43 -6.07
CA ALA A 106 -11.41 -13.84 -7.28
C ALA A 106 -11.29 -12.30 -7.25
N ALA A 107 -11.62 -11.68 -6.11
CA ALA A 107 -11.45 -10.25 -5.90
C ALA A 107 -9.99 -9.82 -6.06
N ALA A 108 -9.04 -10.53 -5.46
CA ALA A 108 -7.60 -10.22 -5.59
C ALA A 108 -7.07 -10.39 -7.02
N ASN A 109 -7.63 -11.30 -7.82
CA ASN A 109 -7.28 -11.45 -9.23
C ASN A 109 -7.86 -10.31 -10.08
N TYR A 110 -9.11 -9.94 -9.81
CA TYR A 110 -9.76 -8.80 -10.43
C TYR A 110 -8.99 -7.49 -10.16
N THR A 111 -8.70 -7.19 -8.89
CA THR A 111 -7.93 -5.99 -8.51
C THR A 111 -6.57 -5.91 -9.19
N ARG A 112 -5.83 -7.03 -9.29
CA ARG A 112 -4.54 -7.05 -10.00
C ARG A 112 -4.68 -6.81 -11.50
N ASN A 113 -5.74 -7.31 -12.13
CA ASN A 113 -5.99 -7.05 -13.56
C ASN A 113 -6.36 -5.60 -13.82
N GLU A 114 -7.20 -4.99 -12.98
CA GLU A 114 -7.53 -3.57 -13.07
C GLU A 114 -6.29 -2.70 -12.87
N LEU A 115 -5.47 -3.02 -11.86
CA LEU A 115 -4.21 -2.30 -11.62
C LEU A 115 -3.24 -2.45 -12.81
N ALA A 116 -3.11 -3.66 -13.36
CA ALA A 116 -2.27 -3.89 -14.54
C ALA A 116 -2.81 -3.22 -15.82
N THR A 117 -4.10 -2.89 -15.86
CA THR A 117 -4.72 -2.14 -16.96
C THR A 117 -4.47 -0.65 -16.79
N ALA A 118 -4.57 -0.13 -15.56
CA ALA A 118 -4.27 1.27 -15.24
C ALA A 118 -2.80 1.66 -15.47
N LEU A 119 -1.88 0.69 -15.47
CA LEU A 119 -0.44 0.90 -15.70
C LEU A 119 0.00 0.76 -17.16
N ARG A 120 -0.89 0.34 -18.07
CA ARG A 120 -0.59 0.20 -19.51
C ARG A 120 -0.99 1.45 -20.28
#